data_AF-X0WZM0-F1
#
_entry.id   AF-X0WZM0-F1
#
_cell.length_a   1.000
_cell.length_b   1.000
_cell.length_c   1.000
_cell.angle_alpha   90.00
_cell.angle_beta   90.00
_cell.angle_gamma   90.00
#
_symmetry.space_group_name_H-M   'P 1'
#
loop_
_entity.id
_entity.type
_entity.pdbx_description
1 polymer ?
#
loop_
_entity_poly.entity_id
_entity_poly.type
_entity_poly.pdbx_seq_one_letter_code
_entity_poly.pdbx_strand_id
1 'polypeptide(L)'
;SFGPPGSGFASEKLTDDDAKIIERVKGVDMVGKLITKSSKTEFHNDVRYTFVSGMPTDKTRRVIEEMQSFEVVQGRNLKSSDNYKVVVGELVSKGELYDKEVRLRDRITIKDKEFKVIGIMGPIGNPIDDKSMIIPYDTAKDLFDMDEITIIIVQTMEGVDINQVAESIKKDLRRYRNVDEGEEDFKVTTFEQLMTSFQTIFGIVQAVIIGIAAISLLVGGVGITNSMYTSVLERTRDIGIMKAVG
;
A
#
# COMPACT_ATOMS: atom_id res chain seq x y z
N SER A 1 11.25 7.38 -10.85
CA SER A 1 12.12 7.90 -9.78
C SER A 1 11.39 7.75 -8.47
N PHE A 2 11.80 6.80 -7.62
CA PHE A 2 11.24 6.63 -6.28
C PHE A 2 11.91 7.67 -5.37
N GLY A 3 11.14 8.68 -4.97
CA GLY A 3 11.59 9.73 -4.05
C GLY A 3 11.75 9.21 -2.61
N PRO A 4 12.33 10.03 -1.72
CA PRO A 4 12.66 9.65 -0.34
C PRO A 4 11.43 9.21 0.48
N PRO A 5 11.61 8.44 1.56
CA PRO A 5 10.52 8.03 2.45
C PRO A 5 9.83 9.27 3.01
N GLY A 6 8.54 9.43 2.73
CA GLY A 6 7.77 10.65 3.04
C GLY A 6 7.44 11.55 1.85
N SER A 7 7.91 11.22 0.64
CA SER A 7 7.51 11.88 -0.63
C SER A 7 6.45 11.10 -1.42
N GLY A 8 5.94 10.01 -0.87
CA GLY A 8 4.97 9.14 -1.52
C GLY A 8 3.53 9.66 -1.51
N PHE A 9 3.33 10.97 -1.69
CA PHE A 9 2.08 11.63 -2.11
C PHE A 9 2.42 13.10 -2.39
N ALA A 10 3.25 13.39 -3.40
CA ALA A 10 3.02 14.65 -4.11
C ALA A 10 1.66 14.44 -4.80
N SER A 11 0.57 14.83 -4.14
CA SER A 11 -0.77 14.68 -4.70
C SER A 11 -0.86 15.61 -5.89
N GLU A 12 -0.57 15.04 -7.05
CA GLU A 12 -1.33 15.25 -8.28
C GLU A 12 -2.81 15.43 -7.87
N LYS A 13 -3.26 16.69 -7.85
CA LYS A 13 -4.47 17.10 -7.12
C LYS A 13 -5.70 16.67 -7.91
N LEU A 14 -6.22 15.49 -7.65
CA LEU A 14 -7.51 15.05 -8.20
C LEU A 14 -8.65 15.79 -7.49
N THR A 15 -9.76 15.97 -8.17
CA THR A 15 -10.94 16.70 -7.68
C THR A 15 -12.20 15.89 -7.90
N ASP A 16 -13.29 16.30 -7.25
CA ASP A 16 -14.61 15.71 -7.49
C ASP A 16 -15.05 15.82 -8.96
N ASP A 17 -14.59 16.82 -9.71
CA ASP A 17 -14.93 16.94 -11.12
C ASP A 17 -14.18 15.92 -11.99
N ASP A 18 -12.93 15.58 -11.65
CA ASP A 18 -12.22 14.48 -12.31
C ASP A 18 -12.96 13.16 -12.12
N ALA A 19 -13.45 12.89 -10.90
CA ALA A 19 -14.27 11.71 -10.63
C ALA A 19 -15.52 11.67 -11.51
N LYS A 20 -16.23 12.81 -11.69
CA LYS A 20 -17.39 12.89 -12.59
C LYS A 20 -17.04 12.66 -14.06
N ILE A 21 -15.86 13.08 -14.51
CA ILE A 21 -15.38 12.79 -15.86
C ILE A 21 -15.15 11.28 -16.01
N ILE A 22 -14.46 10.66 -15.05
CA ILE A 22 -14.16 9.23 -15.03
C ILE A 22 -15.45 8.39 -15.02
N GLU A 23 -16.45 8.77 -14.22
CA GLU A 23 -17.76 8.09 -14.16
C GLU A 23 -18.48 8.03 -15.52
N ARG A 24 -18.19 8.96 -16.43
CA ARG A 24 -18.81 9.03 -17.77
C ARG A 24 -18.06 8.22 -18.83
N VAL A 25 -16.88 7.71 -18.51
CA VAL A 25 -16.08 6.92 -19.45
C VAL A 25 -16.75 5.57 -19.68
N LYS A 26 -16.89 5.19 -20.96
CA LYS A 26 -17.50 3.91 -21.33
C LYS A 26 -16.70 2.74 -20.75
N GLY A 27 -17.40 1.82 -20.07
CA GLY A 27 -16.78 0.65 -19.44
C GLY A 27 -16.42 0.84 -17.96
N VAL A 28 -16.62 2.04 -17.41
CA VAL A 28 -16.56 2.30 -15.96
C VAL A 28 -17.90 1.92 -15.32
N ASP A 29 -17.85 1.13 -14.25
CA ASP A 29 -19.03 0.73 -13.47
C ASP A 29 -19.19 1.57 -12.20
N MET A 30 -18.12 1.70 -11.41
CA MET A 30 -18.14 2.46 -10.15
C MET A 30 -16.84 3.23 -9.93
N VAL A 31 -16.95 4.38 -9.26
CA VAL A 31 -15.83 5.24 -8.90
C VAL A 31 -15.84 5.50 -7.41
N GLY A 32 -14.82 5.03 -6.70
CA GLY A 32 -14.57 5.30 -5.29
C GLY A 32 -13.57 6.42 -5.13
N LYS A 33 -13.79 7.33 -4.18
CA LYS A 33 -12.92 8.47 -3.90
C LYS A 33 -12.31 8.34 -2.52
N LEU A 34 -11.01 8.50 -2.40
CA LEU A 34 -10.29 8.43 -1.13
C LEU A 34 -9.49 9.71 -0.90
N ILE A 35 -9.70 10.32 0.26
CA ILE A 35 -8.84 11.38 0.77
C ILE A 35 -7.96 10.75 1.83
N THR A 36 -6.65 10.89 1.74
CA THR A 36 -5.73 10.40 2.77
C THR A 36 -4.76 11.50 3.12
N LYS A 37 -4.70 11.86 4.39
CA LYS A 37 -3.81 12.92 4.87
C LYS A 37 -3.16 12.54 6.19
N SER A 38 -1.87 12.80 6.32
CA SER A 38 -1.22 12.75 7.63
C SER A 38 -1.74 13.89 8.50
N SER A 39 -2.25 13.58 9.68
CA SER A 39 -2.83 14.57 10.59
C SER A 39 -2.36 14.37 12.02
N LYS A 40 -2.33 15.46 12.80
CA LYS A 40 -2.17 15.40 14.25
C LYS A 40 -3.38 14.65 14.82
N THR A 41 -3.11 13.66 15.64
CA THR A 41 -4.11 12.92 16.40
C THR A 41 -3.69 12.87 17.86
N GLU A 42 -4.65 12.85 18.77
CA GLU A 42 -4.38 12.93 20.20
C GLU A 42 -5.37 12.07 20.99
N PHE A 43 -4.81 11.25 21.88
CA PHE A 43 -5.57 10.35 22.76
C PHE A 43 -4.94 10.38 24.16
N HIS A 44 -5.69 10.76 25.20
CA HIS A 44 -5.19 10.87 26.59
C HIS A 44 -3.87 11.65 26.74
N ASN A 45 -3.77 12.84 26.12
CA ASN A 45 -2.57 13.68 26.09
C ASN A 45 -1.37 13.08 25.33
N ASP A 46 -1.55 11.95 24.66
CA ASP A 46 -0.54 11.36 23.79
C ASP A 46 -0.77 11.80 22.34
N VAL A 47 0.16 12.58 21.81
CA VAL A 47 0.08 13.17 20.47
C VAL A 47 0.88 12.33 19.48
N ARG A 48 0.23 11.98 18.36
CA ARG A 48 0.82 11.22 17.26
C ARG A 48 0.41 11.80 15.92
N TYR A 49 1.23 11.58 14.91
CA TYR A 49 0.88 11.85 13.53
C TYR A 49 0.61 10.52 12.83
N THR A 50 -0.58 10.36 12.27
CA THR A 50 -0.95 9.17 11.50
C THR A 50 -1.81 9.57 10.30
N PHE A 51 -2.02 8.65 9.38
CA PHE A 51 -2.92 8.85 8.25
C PHE A 51 -4.37 8.78 8.69
N VAL A 52 -5.13 9.79 8.26
CA VAL A 52 -6.57 9.86 8.40
C VAL A 52 -7.16 9.85 7.00
N SER A 53 -8.01 8.87 6.74
CA SER A 53 -8.61 8.62 5.45
C SER A 53 -10.10 8.94 5.46
N GLY A 54 -10.54 9.76 4.52
CA GLY A 54 -11.95 10.02 4.21
C GLY A 54 -12.47 8.99 3.22
N MET A 55 -13.45 8.18 3.63
CA MET A 55 -14.00 7.09 2.81
C MET A 55 -15.50 7.33 2.51
N PRO A 56 -15.98 7.03 1.29
CA PRO A 56 -17.39 7.12 0.95
C PRO A 56 -18.23 6.23 1.86
N THR A 57 -19.47 6.66 2.12
CA THR A 57 -20.42 5.90 2.95
C THR A 57 -21.61 5.36 2.15
N ASP A 58 -21.60 5.59 0.84
CA ASP A 58 -22.58 5.06 -0.11
C ASP A 58 -22.08 3.75 -0.75
N LYS A 59 -22.72 3.33 -1.85
CA LYS A 59 -22.36 2.11 -2.57
C LYS A 59 -20.91 2.11 -3.10
N THR A 60 -20.30 3.27 -3.36
CA THR A 60 -18.93 3.36 -3.90
C THR A 60 -17.86 2.96 -2.90
N ARG A 61 -18.23 2.90 -1.60
CA ARG A 61 -17.41 2.33 -0.54
C ARG A 61 -16.92 0.92 -0.90
N ARG A 62 -17.78 0.10 -1.49
CA ARG A 62 -17.51 -1.30 -1.80
C ARG A 62 -16.27 -1.48 -2.67
N VAL A 63 -16.06 -0.57 -3.63
CA VAL A 63 -14.87 -0.57 -4.51
C VAL A 63 -13.58 -0.47 -3.69
N ILE A 64 -13.59 0.35 -2.65
CA ILE A 64 -12.43 0.55 -1.77
C ILE A 64 -12.29 -0.63 -0.81
N GLU A 65 -13.40 -1.16 -0.28
CA GLU A 65 -13.37 -2.34 0.62
C GLU A 65 -12.81 -3.57 -0.07
N GLU A 66 -13.25 -3.85 -1.30
CA GLU A 66 -12.78 -4.99 -2.09
C GLU A 66 -11.31 -4.83 -2.52
N MET A 67 -10.86 -3.61 -2.85
CA MET A 67 -9.48 -3.39 -3.27
C MET A 67 -8.46 -3.29 -2.13
N GLN A 68 -8.85 -2.75 -0.97
CA GLN A 68 -7.94 -2.54 0.16
C GLN A 68 -8.12 -3.56 1.31
N SER A 69 -8.94 -4.59 1.11
CA SER A 69 -9.27 -5.59 2.14
C SER A 69 -9.72 -4.94 3.46
N PHE A 70 -10.49 -3.86 3.36
CA PHE A 70 -10.99 -3.14 4.53
C PHE A 70 -12.17 -3.89 5.14
N GLU A 71 -12.02 -4.35 6.38
CA GLU A 71 -13.10 -4.98 7.13
C GLU A 71 -13.13 -4.48 8.57
N VAL A 72 -14.32 -4.10 9.05
CA VAL A 72 -14.55 -3.76 10.46
C VAL A 72 -14.89 -5.03 11.24
N VAL A 73 -13.94 -5.49 12.05
CA VAL A 73 -14.07 -6.72 12.85
C VAL A 73 -14.73 -6.51 14.21
N GLN A 74 -14.72 -5.27 14.73
CA GLN A 74 -15.43 -4.90 15.94
C GLN A 74 -16.20 -3.60 15.77
N GLY A 75 -17.42 -3.52 16.32
CA GLY A 75 -18.27 -2.33 16.22
C GLY A 75 -19.10 -2.33 14.94
N ARG A 76 -19.08 -1.24 14.18
CA ARG A 76 -19.82 -1.12 12.91
C ARG A 76 -19.16 -0.20 11.90
N ASN A 77 -19.53 -0.38 10.63
CA ASN A 77 -19.18 0.53 9.54
C ASN A 77 -19.76 1.94 9.72
N LEU A 78 -19.07 2.92 9.12
CA LEU A 78 -19.49 4.32 9.03
C LEU A 78 -20.74 4.48 8.16
N LYS A 79 -21.61 5.41 8.52
CA LYS A 79 -22.76 5.86 7.73
C LYS A 79 -22.61 7.34 7.39
N SER A 80 -23.36 7.84 6.42
CA SER A 80 -23.35 9.26 6.04
C SER A 80 -23.66 10.21 7.20
N SER A 81 -24.50 9.80 8.15
CA SER A 81 -24.84 10.59 9.34
C SER A 81 -23.77 10.59 10.44
N ASP A 82 -22.70 9.80 10.30
CA ASP A 82 -21.68 9.59 11.34
C ASP A 82 -20.62 10.70 11.37
N ASN A 83 -21.08 11.95 11.36
CA ASN A 83 -20.20 13.10 11.57
C ASN A 83 -19.45 12.95 12.90
N TYR A 84 -18.14 13.20 12.86
CA TYR A 84 -17.25 13.06 14.02
C TYR A 84 -17.25 11.66 14.65
N LYS A 85 -17.39 10.62 13.82
CA LYS A 85 -17.10 9.23 14.19
C LYS A 85 -15.90 8.72 13.41
N VAL A 86 -15.15 7.82 14.04
CA VAL A 86 -13.94 7.24 13.48
C VAL A 86 -13.96 5.73 13.62
N VAL A 87 -13.44 5.07 12.60
CA VAL A 87 -13.03 3.67 12.63
C VAL A 87 -11.52 3.65 12.68
N VAL A 88 -10.93 2.88 13.59
CA VAL A 88 -9.47 2.85 13.78
C VAL A 88 -8.86 1.54 13.31
N GLY A 89 -7.61 1.60 12.83
CA GLY A 89 -6.83 0.43 12.49
C GLY A 89 -6.52 -0.48 13.69
N GLU A 90 -6.21 -1.74 13.41
CA GLU A 90 -5.97 -2.75 14.44
C GLU A 90 -4.83 -2.36 15.39
N LEU A 91 -3.71 -1.85 14.85
CA LEU A 91 -2.54 -1.46 15.65
C LEU A 91 -2.82 -0.23 16.52
N VAL A 92 -3.75 0.65 16.10
CA VAL A 92 -4.22 1.75 16.98
C VAL A 92 -4.92 1.16 18.21
N SER A 93 -5.78 0.16 18.02
CA SER A 93 -6.52 -0.47 19.12
C SER A 93 -5.62 -1.25 20.08
N LYS A 94 -4.51 -1.81 19.59
CA LYS A 94 -3.53 -2.59 20.38
C LYS A 94 -2.49 -1.74 21.12
N GLY A 95 -2.60 -0.41 21.07
CA GLY A 95 -1.62 0.47 21.75
C GLY A 95 -0.26 0.56 21.04
N GLU A 96 -0.21 0.32 19.74
CA GLU A 96 1.01 0.43 18.93
C GLU A 96 1.16 1.81 18.27
N LEU A 97 0.13 2.64 18.39
CA LEU A 97 0.16 4.06 18.02
C LEU A 97 0.27 4.95 19.26
N TYR A 98 -0.60 4.74 20.25
CA TYR A 98 -0.63 5.47 21.51
C TYR A 98 -0.18 4.60 22.66
N ASP A 99 0.27 5.22 23.76
CA ASP A 99 0.67 4.53 24.99
C ASP A 99 -0.48 3.74 25.65
N LYS A 100 -1.73 3.99 25.23
CA LYS A 100 -2.94 3.30 25.70
C LYS A 100 -3.70 2.66 24.55
N GLU A 101 -4.30 1.50 24.84
CA GLU A 101 -5.25 0.84 23.93
C GLU A 101 -6.46 1.75 23.66
N VAL A 102 -6.81 1.87 22.38
CA VAL A 102 -8.04 2.54 21.93
C VAL A 102 -9.16 1.51 21.84
N ARG A 103 -10.28 1.79 22.48
CA ARG A 103 -11.45 0.89 22.50
C ARG A 103 -12.67 1.55 21.85
N LEU A 104 -13.67 0.74 21.55
CA LEU A 104 -14.95 1.25 21.08
C LEU A 104 -15.52 2.25 22.09
N ARG A 105 -16.12 3.32 21.57
CA ARG A 105 -16.72 4.45 22.29
C ARG A 105 -15.73 5.45 22.91
N ASP A 106 -14.43 5.19 22.83
CA ASP A 106 -13.42 6.17 23.17
C ASP A 106 -13.47 7.39 22.24
N ARG A 107 -12.77 8.45 22.65
CA ARG A 107 -12.72 9.73 21.94
C ARG A 107 -11.27 10.06 21.59
N ILE A 108 -11.02 10.25 20.30
CA ILE A 108 -9.71 10.65 19.76
C ILE A 108 -9.88 12.02 19.13
N THR A 109 -8.99 12.94 19.46
CA THR A 109 -8.95 14.23 18.78
C THR A 109 -8.17 14.08 17.48
N ILE A 110 -8.78 14.44 16.36
CA ILE A 110 -8.14 14.48 15.04
C ILE A 110 -8.10 15.94 14.61
N LYS A 111 -6.90 16.45 14.32
CA LYS A 111 -6.60 17.87 14.12
C LYS A 111 -7.01 18.68 15.36
N ASP A 112 -8.21 19.25 15.33
CA ASP A 112 -8.80 20.11 16.36
C ASP A 112 -10.21 19.65 16.80
N LYS A 113 -10.68 18.51 16.29
CA LYS A 113 -12.04 18.01 16.53
C LYS A 113 -12.04 16.62 17.16
N GLU A 114 -13.02 16.37 18.02
CA GLU A 114 -13.11 15.12 18.77
C GLU A 114 -14.00 14.08 18.06
N PHE A 115 -13.45 12.89 17.81
CA PHE A 115 -14.10 11.79 17.12
C PHE A 115 -14.37 10.63 18.06
N LYS A 116 -15.60 10.10 18.03
CA LYS A 116 -15.94 8.88 18.77
C LYS A 116 -15.59 7.64 17.97
N VAL A 117 -14.85 6.72 18.56
CA VAL A 117 -14.51 5.41 17.98
C VAL A 117 -15.77 4.54 17.91
N ILE A 118 -16.16 4.12 16.71
CA ILE A 118 -17.34 3.27 16.48
C ILE A 118 -17.03 1.91 15.86
N GLY A 119 -15.82 1.74 15.36
CA GLY A 119 -15.36 0.49 14.79
C GLY A 119 -13.85 0.34 14.90
N ILE A 120 -13.41 -0.91 14.85
CA ILE A 120 -11.99 -1.30 14.77
C ILE A 120 -11.85 -2.22 13.57
N MET A 121 -10.86 -1.93 12.74
CA MET A 121 -10.55 -2.70 11.54
C MET A 121 -9.79 -3.98 11.89
N GLY A 122 -9.97 -5.01 11.06
CA GLY A 122 -9.05 -6.13 11.03
C GLY A 122 -7.68 -5.73 10.47
N PRO A 123 -6.67 -6.59 10.62
CA PRO A 123 -5.36 -6.34 10.04
C PRO A 123 -5.42 -6.41 8.51
N ILE A 124 -4.96 -5.35 7.86
CA ILE A 124 -4.72 -5.28 6.40
C ILE A 124 -3.37 -5.94 6.07
N GLY A 125 -2.42 -5.94 7.02
CA GLY A 125 -1.09 -6.52 6.84
C GLY A 125 -0.01 -5.51 6.44
N ASN A 126 -0.37 -4.22 6.42
CA ASN A 126 0.57 -3.11 6.29
C ASN A 126 0.54 -2.28 7.58
N PRO A 127 1.66 -2.18 8.33
CA PRO A 127 1.71 -1.42 9.58
C PRO A 127 1.29 0.05 9.47
N ILE A 128 1.44 0.68 8.30
CA ILE A 128 1.01 2.06 8.09
C ILE A 128 -0.52 2.13 8.02
N ASP A 129 -1.15 1.25 7.25
CA ASP A 129 -2.61 1.19 7.08
C ASP A 129 -3.27 0.67 8.37
N ASP A 130 -2.63 -0.26 9.07
CA ASP A 130 -3.11 -0.79 10.35
C ASP A 130 -3.01 0.23 11.51
N LYS A 131 -2.26 1.33 11.31
CA LYS A 131 -2.22 2.49 12.23
C LYS A 131 -3.07 3.67 11.74
N SER A 132 -3.79 3.52 10.64
CA SER A 132 -4.61 4.57 10.06
C SER A 132 -5.96 4.72 10.76
N MET A 133 -6.64 5.82 10.47
CA MET A 133 -7.99 6.11 10.94
C MET A 133 -8.89 6.44 9.77
N ILE A 134 -10.14 5.98 9.79
CA ILE A 134 -11.12 6.24 8.74
C ILE A 134 -12.28 7.05 9.29
N ILE A 135 -12.64 8.11 8.58
CA ILE A 135 -13.79 8.98 8.84
C ILE A 135 -14.64 9.10 7.56
N PRO A 136 -15.90 9.57 7.65
CA PRO A 136 -16.71 9.78 6.44
C PRO A 136 -16.03 10.77 5.50
N TYR A 137 -16.12 10.52 4.19
CA TYR A 137 -15.51 11.35 3.14
C TYR A 137 -15.82 12.84 3.29
N ASP A 138 -17.10 13.20 3.43
CA ASP A 138 -17.52 14.60 3.58
C ASP A 138 -16.98 15.21 4.87
N THR A 139 -16.91 14.44 5.96
CA THR A 139 -16.27 14.88 7.20
C THR A 139 -14.78 15.14 7.02
N ALA A 140 -14.07 14.35 6.20
CA ALA A 140 -12.67 14.57 5.91
C ALA A 140 -12.45 15.84 5.07
N LYS A 141 -13.30 16.09 4.06
CA LYS A 141 -13.28 17.33 3.26
C LYS A 141 -13.40 18.56 4.16
N ASP A 142 -14.42 18.57 5.02
CA ASP A 142 -14.67 19.67 5.96
C ASP A 142 -13.55 19.81 7.00
N LEU A 143 -13.00 18.70 7.49
CA LEU A 143 -11.94 18.72 8.51
C LEU A 143 -10.63 19.26 7.95
N PHE A 144 -10.29 18.90 6.71
CA PHE A 144 -9.02 19.28 6.10
C PHE A 144 -9.08 20.53 5.25
N ASP A 145 -10.26 21.09 5.02
CA ASP A 145 -10.51 22.25 4.16
C ASP A 145 -9.93 22.03 2.76
N MET A 146 -10.24 20.86 2.20
CA MET A 146 -9.65 20.37 0.96
C MET A 146 -10.70 19.72 0.06
N ASP A 147 -10.72 20.17 -1.19
CA ASP A 147 -11.44 19.52 -2.30
C ASP A 147 -10.56 18.50 -3.04
N GLU A 148 -9.34 18.28 -2.55
CA GLU A 148 -8.35 17.39 -3.17
C GLU A 148 -8.59 15.93 -2.79
N ILE A 149 -8.73 15.09 -3.80
CA ILE A 149 -8.80 13.64 -3.71
C ILE A 149 -7.39 13.10 -3.85
N THR A 150 -7.01 12.17 -2.97
CA THR A 150 -5.68 11.53 -3.01
C THR A 150 -5.65 10.42 -4.05
N ILE A 151 -6.69 9.58 -4.07
CA ILE A 151 -6.81 8.45 -5.00
C ILE A 151 -8.26 8.32 -5.46
N ILE A 152 -8.43 8.10 -6.76
CA ILE A 152 -9.69 7.64 -7.35
C ILE A 152 -9.52 6.18 -7.73
N ILE A 153 -10.38 5.33 -7.20
CA ILE A 153 -10.42 3.90 -7.51
C ILE A 153 -11.56 3.64 -8.48
N VAL A 154 -11.26 2.94 -9.57
CA VAL A 154 -12.22 2.70 -10.66
C VAL A 154 -12.47 1.21 -10.80
N GLN A 155 -13.73 0.81 -10.69
CA GLN A 155 -14.20 -0.52 -11.05
C GLN A 155 -14.71 -0.49 -12.49
N THR A 156 -14.28 -1.46 -13.30
CA THR A 156 -14.71 -1.61 -14.68
C THR A 156 -15.87 -2.60 -14.79
N MET A 157 -16.70 -2.45 -15.84
CA MET A 157 -17.77 -3.38 -16.14
C MET A 157 -17.20 -4.76 -16.52
N GLU A 158 -17.95 -5.83 -16.25
CA GLU A 158 -17.52 -7.18 -16.63
C GLU A 158 -17.31 -7.31 -18.15
N GLY A 159 -16.24 -8.01 -18.54
CA GLY A 159 -15.94 -8.33 -19.93
C GLY A 159 -15.35 -7.20 -20.77
N VAL A 160 -15.02 -6.04 -20.16
CA VAL A 160 -14.29 -4.97 -20.84
C VAL A 160 -12.78 -5.14 -20.72
N ASP A 161 -12.05 -4.62 -21.71
CA ASP A 161 -10.59 -4.53 -21.64
C ASP A 161 -10.19 -3.37 -20.72
N ILE A 162 -9.62 -3.71 -19.56
CA ILE A 162 -9.21 -2.76 -18.52
C ILE A 162 -8.19 -1.76 -19.07
N ASN A 163 -7.27 -2.19 -19.93
CA ASN A 163 -6.25 -1.31 -20.49
C ASN A 163 -6.87 -0.30 -21.46
N GLN A 164 -7.87 -0.71 -22.25
CA GLN A 164 -8.62 0.23 -23.09
C GLN A 164 -9.43 1.25 -22.29
N VAL A 165 -10.04 0.82 -21.16
CA VAL A 165 -10.75 1.74 -20.26
C VAL A 165 -9.77 2.72 -19.61
N ALA A 166 -8.62 2.25 -19.14
CA ALA A 166 -7.58 3.09 -18.56
C ALA A 166 -7.06 4.16 -19.53
N GLU A 167 -6.80 3.80 -20.79
CA GLU A 167 -6.42 4.76 -21.84
C GLU A 167 -7.53 5.76 -22.16
N SER A 168 -8.80 5.31 -22.15
CA SER A 168 -9.95 6.20 -22.34
C SER A 168 -10.07 7.21 -21.19
N ILE A 169 -9.90 6.76 -19.95
CA ILE A 169 -9.85 7.64 -18.76
C ILE A 169 -8.71 8.65 -18.90
N LYS A 170 -7.50 8.19 -19.25
CA LYS A 170 -6.34 9.05 -19.39
C LYS A 170 -6.59 10.15 -20.44
N LYS A 171 -7.14 9.77 -21.59
CA LYS A 171 -7.46 10.70 -22.69
C LYS A 171 -8.51 11.74 -22.29
N ASP A 172 -9.57 11.31 -21.61
CA ASP A 172 -10.68 12.20 -21.23
C ASP A 172 -10.27 13.16 -20.10
N LEU A 173 -9.51 12.69 -19.10
CA LEU A 173 -8.92 13.55 -18.07
C LEU A 173 -7.93 14.54 -18.67
N ARG A 174 -7.07 14.10 -19.58
CA ARG A 174 -6.12 14.98 -20.28
C ARG A 174 -6.83 16.11 -21.02
N ARG A 175 -7.92 15.78 -21.73
CA ARG A 175 -8.76 16.76 -22.43
C ARG A 175 -9.44 17.71 -21.44
N TYR A 176 -10.00 17.19 -20.36
CA TYR A 176 -10.69 17.99 -19.35
C TYR A 176 -9.75 18.99 -18.66
N ARG A 177 -8.55 18.52 -18.28
CA ARG A 177 -7.52 19.32 -17.61
C ARG A 177 -6.71 20.22 -18.55
N ASN A 178 -6.87 20.06 -19.86
CA ASN A 178 -6.14 20.79 -20.88
C ASN A 178 -4.61 20.68 -20.70
N VAL A 179 -4.14 19.45 -20.54
CA VAL A 179 -2.70 19.11 -20.43
C VAL A 179 -2.26 18.28 -21.64
N ASP A 180 -0.98 18.38 -22.01
CA ASP A 180 -0.42 17.63 -23.13
C ASP A 180 0.05 16.23 -22.71
N GLU A 181 0.30 15.37 -23.70
CA GLU A 181 0.87 14.04 -23.46
C GLU A 181 2.27 14.12 -22.83
N GLY A 182 2.47 13.48 -21.68
CA GLY A 182 3.73 13.51 -20.94
C GLY A 182 3.85 14.66 -19.94
N GLU A 183 2.90 15.60 -19.94
CA GLU A 183 2.79 16.68 -18.95
C GLU A 183 1.62 16.46 -17.98
N GLU A 184 1.09 15.23 -17.92
CA GLU A 184 -0.04 14.92 -17.06
C GLU A 184 0.33 15.07 -15.58
N ASP A 185 -0.49 15.81 -14.84
CA ASP A 185 -0.47 15.93 -13.39
C ASP A 185 -1.39 14.89 -12.73
N PHE A 186 -1.57 13.74 -13.40
CA PHE A 186 -2.33 12.60 -12.91
C PHE A 186 -1.77 11.30 -13.52
N LYS A 187 -1.99 10.18 -12.83
CA LYS A 187 -1.63 8.85 -13.33
C LYS A 187 -2.82 7.89 -13.25
N VAL A 188 -2.98 7.12 -14.30
CA VAL A 188 -3.93 6.01 -14.36
C VAL A 188 -3.12 4.73 -14.41
N THR A 189 -3.23 3.92 -13.35
CA THR A 189 -2.49 2.67 -13.20
C THR A 189 -3.47 1.52 -13.08
N THR A 190 -3.26 0.44 -13.83
CA THR A 190 -4.07 -0.78 -13.73
C THR A 190 -3.46 -1.78 -12.75
N PHE A 191 -4.29 -2.69 -12.23
CA PHE A 191 -3.80 -3.75 -11.33
C PHE A 191 -2.78 -4.67 -12.03
N GLU A 192 -2.96 -4.93 -13.32
CA GLU A 192 -2.00 -5.70 -14.13
C GLU A 192 -0.62 -5.03 -14.17
N GLN A 193 -0.57 -3.71 -14.39
CA GLN A 193 0.68 -2.95 -14.39
C GLN A 193 1.40 -2.99 -13.03
N LEU A 194 0.65 -2.96 -11.93
CA LEU A 194 1.20 -3.13 -10.59
C LEU A 194 1.80 -4.54 -10.43
N MET A 195 1.10 -5.57 -10.89
CA MET A 195 1.59 -6.95 -10.84
C MET A 195 2.87 -7.15 -11.66
N THR A 196 2.91 -6.62 -12.88
CA THR A 196 4.11 -6.67 -13.73
C THR A 196 5.30 -5.95 -13.09
N SER A 197 5.05 -4.83 -12.40
CA SER A 197 6.09 -4.10 -11.67
C SER A 197 6.67 -4.95 -10.54
N PHE A 198 5.83 -5.63 -9.76
CA PHE A 198 6.30 -6.55 -8.72
C PHE A 198 7.08 -7.73 -9.27
N GLN A 199 6.61 -8.36 -10.35
CA GLN A 199 7.32 -9.46 -11.01
C GLN A 199 8.71 -9.03 -11.47
N THR A 200 8.83 -7.81 -12.01
CA THR A 200 10.13 -7.25 -12.44
C THR A 200 11.08 -7.10 -11.26
N ILE A 201 10.60 -6.53 -10.14
CA ILE A 201 11.40 -6.35 -8.92
C ILE A 201 11.84 -7.72 -8.36
N PHE A 202 10.92 -8.67 -8.25
CA PHE A 202 11.24 -10.01 -7.76
C PHE A 202 12.21 -10.74 -8.68
N GLY A 203 12.10 -10.58 -10.00
CA GLY A 203 13.06 -11.13 -10.95
C GLY A 203 14.48 -10.59 -10.72
N ILE A 204 14.63 -9.29 -10.45
CA ILE A 204 15.92 -8.67 -10.13
C ILE A 204 16.48 -9.23 -8.82
N VAL A 205 15.65 -9.28 -7.76
CA VAL A 205 16.06 -9.83 -6.45
C VAL A 205 16.49 -11.29 -6.59
N GLN A 206 15.72 -12.10 -7.31
CA GLN A 206 16.03 -13.49 -7.56
C GLN A 206 17.36 -13.65 -8.31
N ALA A 207 17.61 -12.83 -9.33
CA ALA A 207 18.87 -12.86 -10.07
C ALA A 207 20.08 -12.55 -9.16
N VAL A 208 19.94 -11.58 -8.25
CA VAL A 208 20.99 -11.26 -7.26
C VAL A 208 21.24 -12.43 -6.33
N ILE A 209 20.19 -13.06 -5.79
CA ILE A 209 20.31 -14.22 -4.89
C ILE A 209 20.99 -15.39 -5.61
N ILE A 210 20.60 -15.69 -6.85
CA ILE A 210 21.24 -16.75 -7.64
C ILE A 210 22.72 -16.42 -7.88
N GLY A 211 23.05 -15.17 -8.17
CA GLY A 211 24.44 -14.73 -8.33
C GLY A 211 25.26 -14.95 -7.06
N ILE A 212 24.74 -14.57 -5.89
CA ILE A 212 25.41 -14.79 -4.60
C ILE A 212 25.56 -16.29 -4.31
N ALA A 213 24.53 -17.09 -4.58
CA ALA A 213 24.56 -18.53 -4.40
C ALA A 213 25.61 -19.19 -5.31
N ALA A 214 25.71 -18.78 -6.57
CA ALA A 214 26.69 -19.29 -7.51
C ALA A 214 28.14 -18.96 -7.07
N ILE A 215 28.39 -17.72 -6.62
CA ILE A 215 29.71 -17.33 -6.07
C ILE A 215 30.03 -18.16 -4.83
N SER A 216 29.07 -18.32 -3.91
CA SER A 216 29.24 -19.11 -2.68
C SER A 216 29.56 -20.57 -3.00
N LEU A 217 28.87 -21.16 -3.98
CA LEU A 217 29.12 -22.53 -4.44
C LEU A 217 30.52 -22.68 -5.04
N LEU A 218 30.95 -21.71 -5.86
CA LEU A 218 32.29 -21.71 -6.44
C LEU A 218 33.39 -21.60 -5.38
N VAL A 219 33.25 -20.67 -4.44
CA VAL A 219 34.22 -20.49 -3.35
C VAL A 219 34.27 -21.72 -2.45
N GLY A 220 33.12 -22.28 -2.11
CA GLY A 220 33.02 -23.54 -1.35
C GLY A 220 33.66 -24.73 -2.09
N GLY A 221 33.41 -24.84 -3.39
CA GLY A 221 33.98 -25.89 -4.24
C GLY A 221 35.51 -25.81 -4.34
N VAL A 222 36.06 -24.59 -4.53
CA VAL A 222 37.50 -24.36 -4.52
C VAL A 222 38.09 -24.69 -3.14
N GLY A 223 37.42 -24.29 -2.06
CA GLY A 223 37.84 -24.59 -0.69
C GLY A 223 37.92 -26.08 -0.40
N ILE A 224 36.87 -26.84 -0.75
CA ILE A 224 36.85 -28.30 -0.60
C ILE A 224 37.96 -28.95 -1.43
N THR A 225 38.10 -28.54 -2.70
CA THR A 225 39.13 -29.07 -3.60
C THR A 225 40.53 -28.83 -3.04
N ASN A 226 40.79 -27.63 -2.50
CA ASN A 226 42.09 -27.30 -1.91
C ASN A 226 42.37 -28.12 -0.64
N SER A 227 41.38 -28.27 0.24
CA SER A 227 41.51 -29.10 1.45
C SER A 227 41.74 -30.58 1.11
N MET A 228 40.99 -31.10 0.13
CA MET A 228 41.12 -32.48 -0.35
C MET A 228 42.49 -32.72 -1.00
N TYR A 229 42.96 -31.78 -1.84
CA TYR A 229 44.27 -31.86 -2.48
C TYR A 229 45.41 -31.94 -1.45
N THR A 230 45.41 -31.05 -0.45
CA THR A 230 46.41 -31.06 0.63
C THR A 230 46.37 -32.37 1.44
N SER A 231 45.17 -32.88 1.76
CA SER A 231 45.03 -34.15 2.50
C SER A 231 45.59 -35.36 1.74
N VAL A 232 45.40 -35.40 0.42
CA VAL A 232 45.98 -36.46 -0.43
C VAL A 232 47.49 -36.33 -0.47
N LEU A 233 48.03 -35.11 -0.62
CA LEU A 233 49.46 -34.87 -0.62
C LEU A 233 50.14 -35.31 0.69
N GLU A 234 49.52 -35.02 1.84
CA GLU A 234 50.00 -35.47 3.15
C GLU A 234 50.02 -37.00 3.25
N ARG A 235 49.00 -37.69 2.72
CA ARG A 235 48.86 -39.15 2.76
C ARG A 235 49.57 -39.90 1.62
N THR A 236 50.17 -39.21 0.66
CA THR A 236 50.79 -39.87 -0.51
C THR A 236 51.86 -40.88 -0.11
N ARG A 237 52.65 -40.57 0.93
CA ARG A 237 53.70 -41.46 1.43
C ARG A 237 53.11 -42.74 2.00
N ASP A 238 52.05 -42.63 2.80
CA ASP A 238 51.40 -43.77 3.45
C ASP A 238 50.71 -44.67 2.41
N ILE A 239 50.09 -44.08 1.38
CA ILE A 239 49.52 -44.82 0.24
C ILE A 239 50.63 -45.57 -0.54
N GLY A 240 51.80 -44.94 -0.72
CA GLY A 240 52.95 -45.57 -1.37
C GLY A 240 53.47 -46.80 -0.61
N ILE A 241 53.50 -46.72 0.73
CA ILE A 241 53.88 -47.85 1.59
C ILE A 241 52.87 -49.00 1.46
N MET A 242 51.56 -48.72 1.51
CA MET A 242 50.53 -49.75 1.33
C MET A 242 50.65 -50.46 -0.01
N LYS A 243 50.85 -49.72 -1.11
CA LYS A 243 51.05 -50.30 -2.45
C LYS A 243 52.29 -51.19 -2.56
N ALA A 244 53.34 -50.90 -1.79
CA ALA A 244 54.57 -51.69 -1.81
C ALA A 244 54.42 -53.02 -1.05
N VAL A 245 53.52 -53.08 -0.06
CA VAL A 245 53.28 -54.27 0.74
C VAL A 245 52.22 -55.19 0.11
N GLY A 246 51.32 -54.63 -0.70
CA GLY A 246 50.22 -55.34 -1.37
C GLY A 246 48.87 -54.98 -0.79
#